data_AF-A0A3P1XP24-F1
#
_entry.id   AF-A0A3P1XP24-F1
#
_cell.length_a   1.000
_cell.length_b   1.000
_cell.length_c   1.000
_cell.angle_alpha   90.00
_cell.angle_beta   90.00
_cell.angle_gamma   90.00
#
_symmetry.space_group_name_H-M   'P 1'
#
loop_
_entity.id
_entity.type
_entity.pdbx_description
1 polymer ?
#
loop_
_entity_poly.entity_id
_entity_poly.type
_entity_poly.pdbx_seq_one_letter_code
_entity_poly.pdbx_strand_id
1 'polypeptide(L)'
;MVSAPGGFTKFYGGVGGAEGNVPAAQFMPGDSQVDGPPGSTIRRSGHNVAGPGQTVTSVLLLVGSGIANSAPGQALLCDAWDNNKLNLHAGNWGKGSRSGQKFPSNGKAVWLSGSTYIDKDPTYTVEYSGDSTTAGGGAGSTCKDGTWYDDPAKVPGNDPELAKQGIYTGVSHVRIYTSIEEPTATAQSLVYQFYSIALRVKPGQQSGDILPNWASAVYRYNAKPTKDELLALNNPGSHYNPENHSGSNGDRMLYSPALYA
;
A
#
# COMPACT_ATOMS: atom_id res chain seq x y z
N MET A 1 -20.77 9.22 17.30
CA MET A 1 -19.58 10.02 16.99
C MET A 1 -19.78 10.62 15.61
N VAL A 2 -19.70 11.94 15.46
CA VAL A 2 -19.76 12.62 14.16
C VAL A 2 -18.31 12.87 13.75
N SER A 3 -17.73 11.95 12.97
CA SER A 3 -16.39 12.11 12.42
C SER A 3 -16.50 12.67 11.01
N ALA A 4 -15.60 13.59 10.64
CA ALA A 4 -15.49 14.04 9.25
C ALA A 4 -15.09 12.85 8.36
N PRO A 5 -15.67 12.70 7.15
CA PRO A 5 -15.18 11.73 6.19
C PRO A 5 -13.76 12.10 5.79
N GLY A 6 -12.89 11.11 5.62
CA GLY A 6 -11.53 11.38 5.19
C GLY A 6 -10.46 10.71 6.01
N GLY A 7 -9.54 10.07 5.29
CA GLY A 7 -8.25 9.69 5.83
C GLY A 7 -7.48 8.87 4.81
N PHE A 8 -6.18 9.05 4.83
CA PHE A 8 -5.26 8.21 4.12
C PHE A 8 -4.08 7.94 5.03
N THR A 9 -3.69 6.68 5.13
CA THR A 9 -2.45 6.32 5.81
C THR A 9 -1.81 5.16 5.10
N LYS A 10 -0.50 5.07 5.25
CA LYS A 10 0.31 4.05 4.63
C LYS A 10 1.24 3.44 5.66
N PHE A 11 1.50 2.14 5.56
CA PHE A 11 2.42 1.41 6.43
C PHE A 11 2.84 0.09 5.80
N TYR A 12 3.95 -0.49 6.26
CA TYR A 12 4.27 -1.88 5.91
C TYR A 12 3.45 -2.87 6.73
N GLY A 13 3.05 -3.97 6.12
CA GLY A 13 2.36 -5.11 6.74
C GLY A 13 2.97 -6.44 6.31
N GLY A 14 2.60 -7.51 7.01
CA GLY A 14 2.90 -8.88 6.60
C GLY A 14 1.95 -9.32 5.50
N VAL A 15 2.32 -10.37 4.75
CA VAL A 15 1.37 -11.03 3.84
C VAL A 15 0.31 -11.75 4.66
N GLY A 16 -0.98 -11.57 4.35
CA GLY A 16 -2.08 -12.16 5.11
C GLY A 16 -1.95 -13.68 5.26
N GLY A 17 -2.00 -14.18 6.49
CA GLY A 17 -1.93 -15.61 6.79
C GLY A 17 -0.53 -16.24 6.62
N ALA A 18 0.51 -15.46 6.34
CA ALA A 18 1.87 -15.96 6.28
C ALA A 18 2.38 -16.40 7.65
N GLU A 19 3.13 -17.50 7.67
CA GLU A 19 3.77 -18.01 8.88
C GLU A 19 4.79 -17.02 9.44
N GLY A 20 4.92 -16.97 10.76
CA GLY A 20 5.86 -16.08 11.44
C GLY A 20 5.44 -14.61 11.48
N ASN A 21 4.29 -14.25 10.91
CA ASN A 21 3.71 -12.91 11.07
C ASN A 21 3.53 -12.55 12.55
N VAL A 22 3.77 -11.29 12.85
CA VAL A 22 3.48 -10.71 14.16
C VAL A 22 1.97 -10.49 14.25
N PRO A 23 1.28 -11.01 15.28
CA PRO A 23 -0.17 -10.87 15.38
C PRO A 23 -0.63 -9.40 15.35
N ALA A 24 -1.73 -9.12 14.66
CA ALA A 24 -2.27 -7.75 14.55
C ALA A 24 -2.53 -7.05 15.89
N ALA A 25 -2.79 -7.79 16.98
CA ALA A 25 -2.97 -7.21 18.31
C ALA A 25 -1.68 -6.59 18.88
N GLN A 26 -0.53 -7.16 18.51
CA GLN A 26 0.79 -6.64 18.87
C GLN A 26 1.25 -5.59 17.85
N PHE A 27 1.02 -5.84 16.55
CA PHE A 27 1.46 -4.93 15.50
C PHE A 27 0.64 -3.64 15.44
N MET A 28 -0.66 -3.72 15.67
CA MET A 28 -1.59 -2.58 15.70
C MET A 28 -2.42 -2.63 17.00
N PRO A 29 -1.82 -2.28 18.15
CA PRO A 29 -2.53 -2.29 19.43
C PRO A 29 -3.75 -1.35 19.38
N GLY A 30 -4.94 -1.87 19.71
CA GLY A 30 -6.20 -1.13 19.69
C GLY A 30 -6.86 -0.99 18.31
N ASP A 31 -6.20 -1.40 17.22
CA ASP A 31 -6.73 -1.35 15.85
C ASP A 31 -6.22 -2.54 15.02
N SER A 32 -6.50 -3.76 15.48
CA SER A 32 -5.90 -5.01 14.98
C SER A 32 -6.41 -5.44 13.60
N GLN A 33 -6.12 -4.65 12.57
CA GLN A 33 -6.64 -4.83 11.20
C GLN A 33 -5.72 -5.62 10.28
N VAL A 34 -4.41 -5.56 10.51
CA VAL A 34 -3.36 -6.10 9.63
C VAL A 34 -2.26 -6.72 10.51
N ASP A 35 -1.79 -7.90 10.13
CA ASP A 35 -0.65 -8.54 10.78
C ASP A 35 0.67 -7.87 10.38
N GLY A 36 1.64 -7.85 11.30
CA GLY A 36 2.98 -7.33 11.03
C GLY A 36 3.84 -8.36 10.30
N PRO A 37 4.80 -7.94 9.46
CA PRO A 37 5.74 -8.88 8.87
C PRO A 37 6.62 -9.55 9.95
N PRO A 38 7.16 -10.75 9.70
CA PRO A 38 8.07 -11.43 10.62
C PRO A 38 9.17 -10.50 11.17
N GLY A 39 9.41 -10.57 12.48
CA GLY A 39 10.40 -9.73 13.16
C GLY A 39 9.99 -8.28 13.41
N SER A 40 8.75 -7.90 13.09
CA SER A 40 8.25 -6.55 13.37
C SER A 40 7.88 -6.34 14.83
N THR A 41 7.75 -5.07 15.21
CA THR A 41 7.26 -4.67 16.52
C THR A 41 5.86 -4.08 16.38
N ILE A 42 5.80 -2.79 16.12
CA ILE A 42 4.58 -1.99 16.04
C ILE A 42 4.52 -1.30 14.67
N ARG A 43 3.31 -1.13 14.15
CA ARG A 43 3.02 -0.42 12.90
C ARG A 43 3.68 0.96 12.91
N ARG A 44 4.42 1.29 11.84
CA ARG A 44 5.10 2.57 11.66
C ARG A 44 6.04 2.92 12.83
N SER A 45 6.75 1.92 13.36
CA SER A 45 7.82 2.15 14.34
C SER A 45 9.11 2.67 13.69
N GLY A 46 9.25 2.50 12.37
CA GLY A 46 10.49 2.76 11.63
C GLY A 46 11.62 1.77 11.92
N HIS A 47 11.38 0.76 12.75
CA HIS A 47 12.34 -0.26 13.20
C HIS A 47 11.91 -1.68 12.81
N ASN A 48 10.79 -1.82 12.10
CA ASN A 48 10.39 -3.11 11.55
C ASN A 48 11.45 -3.59 10.55
N VAL A 49 11.72 -4.89 10.55
CA VAL A 49 12.77 -5.50 9.74
C VAL A 49 12.20 -6.38 8.65
N ALA A 50 12.91 -6.52 7.54
CA ALA A 50 12.62 -7.52 6.52
C ALA A 50 13.90 -8.08 5.91
N GLY A 51 13.88 -9.37 5.60
CA GLY A 51 15.04 -10.13 5.12
C GLY A 51 15.10 -10.28 3.60
N PRO A 52 16.23 -10.80 3.06
CA PRO A 52 16.42 -10.98 1.64
C PRO A 52 15.36 -11.89 1.02
N GLY A 53 14.72 -11.44 -0.05
CA GLY A 53 13.70 -12.19 -0.78
C GLY A 53 12.35 -12.28 -0.07
N GLN A 54 12.23 -11.81 1.17
CA GLN A 54 10.96 -11.72 1.88
C GLN A 54 9.99 -10.84 1.10
N THR A 55 8.73 -11.26 1.02
CA THR A 55 7.65 -10.42 0.51
C THR A 55 6.90 -9.81 1.69
N VAL A 56 6.73 -8.49 1.64
CA VAL A 56 5.91 -7.69 2.56
C VAL A 56 4.81 -7.01 1.77
N THR A 57 3.87 -6.36 2.46
CA THR A 57 2.88 -5.50 1.81
C THR A 57 3.12 -4.04 2.15
N SER A 58 3.17 -3.15 1.16
CA SER A 58 2.81 -1.75 1.39
C SER A 58 1.29 -1.66 1.46
N VAL A 59 0.77 -1.27 2.61
CA VAL A 59 -0.67 -1.15 2.84
C VAL A 59 -1.06 0.31 2.73
N LEU A 60 -1.98 0.61 1.80
CA LEU A 60 -2.68 1.88 1.68
C LEU A 60 -4.06 1.74 2.31
N LEU A 61 -4.27 2.43 3.42
CA LEU A 61 -5.56 2.50 4.10
C LEU A 61 -6.26 3.80 3.69
N LEU A 62 -7.34 3.64 2.93
CA LEU A 62 -8.28 4.70 2.60
C LEU A 62 -9.46 4.67 3.58
N VAL A 63 -9.77 5.81 4.18
CA VAL A 63 -10.83 5.97 5.17
C VAL A 63 -11.98 6.77 4.56
N GLY A 64 -13.14 6.12 4.45
CA GLY A 64 -14.39 6.71 3.96
C GLY A 64 -15.21 7.37 5.07
N SER A 65 -16.51 7.55 4.78
CA SER A 65 -17.49 8.10 5.72
C SER A 65 -18.04 7.05 6.70
N GLY A 66 -18.64 7.50 7.81
CA GLY A 66 -19.53 6.70 8.66
C GLY A 66 -21.00 7.08 8.42
N ILE A 67 -21.95 6.35 9.01
CA ILE A 67 -23.40 6.50 8.72
C ILE A 67 -23.89 7.93 8.88
N ALA A 68 -23.51 8.59 9.98
CA ALA A 68 -24.01 9.92 10.32
C ALA A 68 -23.69 10.99 9.26
N ASN A 69 -22.63 10.78 8.47
CA ASN A 69 -22.15 11.68 7.42
C ASN A 69 -21.76 10.88 6.18
N SER A 70 -22.64 10.00 5.69
CA SER A 70 -22.37 9.20 4.50
C SER A 70 -22.04 10.11 3.30
N ALA A 71 -20.88 9.86 2.70
CA ALA A 71 -20.37 10.66 1.60
C ALA A 71 -19.50 9.76 0.70
N PRO A 72 -20.10 8.95 -0.20
CA PRO A 72 -19.32 8.15 -1.14
C PRO A 72 -18.54 9.03 -2.11
N GLY A 73 -17.57 8.46 -2.81
CA GLY A 73 -16.66 9.26 -3.62
C GLY A 73 -15.74 8.47 -4.54
N GLN A 74 -14.68 9.13 -4.98
CA GLN A 74 -13.59 8.52 -5.74
C GLN A 74 -12.25 8.97 -5.15
N ALA A 75 -11.26 8.08 -5.25
CA ALA A 75 -9.89 8.30 -4.81
C ALA A 75 -8.90 7.83 -5.87
N LEU A 76 -7.77 8.53 -5.93
CA LEU A 76 -6.57 8.08 -6.61
C LEU A 76 -5.48 7.95 -5.54
N LEU A 77 -5.02 6.72 -5.32
CA LEU A 77 -3.99 6.38 -4.36
C LEU A 77 -2.68 6.13 -5.12
N CYS A 78 -1.57 6.57 -4.57
CA CYS A 78 -0.24 6.36 -5.14
C CYS A 78 0.67 5.72 -4.10
N ASP A 79 1.48 4.77 -4.53
CA ASP A 79 2.59 4.21 -3.76
C ASP A 79 3.85 4.22 -4.62
N ALA A 80 4.98 4.58 -4.02
CA ALA A 80 6.27 4.76 -4.68
C ALA A 80 7.39 4.22 -3.79
N TRP A 81 8.34 3.47 -4.35
CA TRP A 81 9.46 2.89 -3.59
C TRP A 81 10.77 2.93 -4.38
N ASP A 82 11.88 2.81 -3.66
CA ASP A 82 13.19 2.61 -4.27
C ASP A 82 13.27 1.20 -4.88
N ASN A 83 13.18 1.12 -6.21
CA ASN A 83 13.20 -0.14 -6.94
C ASN A 83 14.57 -0.84 -6.98
N ASN A 84 15.63 -0.18 -6.49
CA ASN A 84 16.90 -0.83 -6.20
C ASN A 84 16.86 -1.64 -4.90
N LYS A 85 15.83 -1.47 -4.07
CA LYS A 85 15.70 -2.11 -2.76
C LYS A 85 14.48 -3.02 -2.66
N LEU A 86 13.40 -2.66 -3.34
CA LEU A 86 12.13 -3.38 -3.32
C LEU A 86 11.65 -3.63 -4.75
N ASN A 87 11.09 -4.79 -5.03
CA ASN A 87 10.52 -5.11 -6.34
C ASN A 87 9.05 -5.48 -6.20
N LEU A 88 8.21 -5.02 -7.13
CA LEU A 88 6.81 -5.43 -7.15
C LEU A 88 6.73 -6.94 -7.37
N HIS A 89 5.88 -7.63 -6.62
CA HIS A 89 5.81 -9.09 -6.64
C HIS A 89 4.37 -9.59 -6.80
N ALA A 90 4.01 -10.00 -8.01
CA ALA A 90 2.78 -10.75 -8.24
C ALA A 90 2.91 -12.19 -7.74
N GLY A 91 1.85 -12.70 -7.15
CA GLY A 91 1.80 -14.03 -6.59
C GLY A 91 0.45 -14.33 -5.96
N ASN A 92 0.25 -15.58 -5.53
CA ASN A 92 -0.93 -15.98 -4.78
C ASN A 92 -0.71 -15.72 -3.29
N TRP A 93 -0.93 -14.48 -2.89
CA TRP A 93 -0.82 -14.02 -1.50
C TRP A 93 -2.11 -14.34 -0.74
N GLY A 94 -1.94 -14.99 0.40
CA GLY A 94 -3.05 -15.47 1.24
C GLY A 94 -3.88 -14.34 1.87
N LYS A 95 -4.95 -14.77 2.55
CA LYS A 95 -5.75 -13.90 3.42
C LYS A 95 -5.38 -14.12 4.88
N GLY A 96 -5.50 -13.08 5.69
CA GLY A 96 -5.47 -13.14 7.14
C GLY A 96 -6.86 -13.32 7.76
N SER A 97 -6.91 -13.34 9.09
CA SER A 97 -8.15 -13.41 9.87
C SER A 97 -8.74 -12.04 10.21
N ARG A 98 -8.01 -10.96 9.88
CA ARG A 98 -8.38 -9.58 10.20
C ARG A 98 -9.01 -8.87 9.02
N SER A 99 -9.85 -7.88 9.31
CA SER A 99 -10.64 -7.15 8.32
C SER A 99 -9.80 -6.44 7.25
N GLY A 100 -8.58 -6.02 7.55
CA GLY A 100 -7.67 -5.40 6.59
C GLY A 100 -6.96 -6.39 5.65
N GLN A 101 -7.10 -7.70 5.89
CA GLN A 101 -6.46 -8.76 5.12
C GLN A 101 -7.39 -9.93 4.80
N LYS A 102 -8.71 -9.74 4.83
CA LYS A 102 -9.71 -10.81 4.59
C LYS A 102 -9.75 -11.33 3.15
N PHE A 103 -9.17 -10.61 2.20
CA PHE A 103 -9.19 -10.94 0.77
C PHE A 103 -7.79 -11.34 0.26
N PRO A 104 -7.67 -12.49 -0.45
CA PRO A 104 -6.41 -12.89 -1.07
C PRO A 104 -6.13 -12.08 -2.34
N SER A 105 -4.88 -12.12 -2.81
CA SER A 105 -4.48 -11.36 -4.01
C SER A 105 -4.96 -11.96 -5.33
N ASN A 106 -5.29 -13.25 -5.35
CA ASN A 106 -5.66 -14.01 -6.56
C ASN A 106 -4.66 -13.80 -7.72
N GLY A 107 -3.36 -13.92 -7.42
CA GLY A 107 -2.28 -13.80 -8.40
C GLY A 107 -1.81 -12.37 -8.68
N LYS A 108 -2.51 -11.35 -8.18
CA LYS A 108 -2.16 -9.93 -8.42
C LYS A 108 -1.07 -9.44 -7.47
N ALA A 109 -0.26 -8.48 -7.94
CA ALA A 109 0.68 -7.77 -7.07
C ALA A 109 0.01 -6.68 -6.22
N VAL A 110 -1.15 -6.17 -6.67
CA VAL A 110 -1.91 -5.10 -6.02
C VAL A 110 -3.37 -5.54 -5.93
N TRP A 111 -3.96 -5.48 -4.74
CA TRP A 111 -5.33 -5.90 -4.52
C TRP A 111 -5.97 -5.16 -3.34
N LEU A 112 -7.30 -5.10 -3.34
CA LEU A 112 -8.07 -4.82 -2.13
C LEU A 112 -7.88 -6.01 -1.17
N SER A 113 -7.04 -5.86 -0.15
CA SER A 113 -6.77 -6.91 0.83
C SER A 113 -7.84 -6.99 1.92
N GLY A 114 -8.60 -5.93 2.12
CA GLY A 114 -9.64 -5.93 3.13
C GLY A 114 -10.47 -4.67 3.17
N SER A 115 -11.52 -4.73 3.97
CA SER A 115 -12.46 -3.64 4.16
C SER A 115 -13.32 -3.84 5.40
N THR A 116 -13.83 -2.74 5.95
CA THR A 116 -14.82 -2.73 7.05
C THR A 116 -16.06 -1.95 6.63
N TYR A 117 -17.22 -2.43 7.11
CA TYR A 117 -18.49 -1.70 7.03
C TYR A 117 -18.96 -1.30 5.62
N ILE A 118 -18.68 -2.12 4.60
CA ILE A 118 -19.20 -1.97 3.24
C ILE A 118 -19.80 -3.31 2.78
N ASP A 119 -20.94 -3.27 2.08
CA ASP A 119 -21.60 -4.46 1.49
C ASP A 119 -21.11 -4.73 0.07
N LYS A 120 -20.66 -3.68 -0.61
CA LYS A 120 -20.19 -3.73 -1.98
C LYS A 120 -18.68 -3.57 -2.00
N ASP A 121 -18.00 -4.47 -2.70
CA ASP A 121 -16.57 -4.30 -2.96
C ASP A 121 -16.34 -3.08 -3.85
N PRO A 122 -15.36 -2.22 -3.52
CA PRO A 122 -15.03 -1.07 -4.34
C PRO A 122 -14.60 -1.49 -5.73
N THR A 123 -15.01 -0.71 -6.73
CA THR A 123 -14.47 -0.82 -8.08
C THR A 123 -13.13 -0.12 -8.12
N TYR A 124 -12.09 -0.80 -8.59
CA TYR A 124 -10.77 -0.19 -8.72
C TYR A 124 -10.01 -0.67 -9.96
N THR A 125 -9.15 0.21 -10.46
CA THR A 125 -8.16 -0.08 -11.51
C THR A 125 -6.77 0.21 -10.98
N VAL A 126 -5.78 -0.55 -11.46
CA VAL A 126 -4.38 -0.39 -11.07
C VAL A 126 -3.55 -0.11 -12.31
N GLU A 127 -2.65 0.85 -12.20
CA GLU A 127 -1.66 1.14 -13.23
C GLU A 127 -0.26 1.21 -12.61
N TYR A 128 0.74 0.88 -13.42
CA TYR A 128 2.14 0.70 -13.03
C TYR A 128 3.05 1.62 -13.83
N SER A 129 4.10 2.13 -13.20
CA SER A 129 5.12 2.93 -13.88
C SER A 129 6.51 2.64 -13.30
N GLY A 130 7.52 2.75 -14.16
CA GLY A 130 8.95 2.68 -13.81
C GLY A 130 9.71 3.98 -14.12
N ASP A 131 9.12 4.86 -14.95
CA ASP A 131 9.68 6.09 -15.48
C ASP A 131 8.97 7.35 -14.96
N SER A 132 8.03 7.20 -14.01
CA SER A 132 7.56 8.30 -13.17
C SER A 132 8.73 9.01 -12.49
N THR A 133 8.50 10.24 -12.04
CA THR A 133 9.44 11.00 -11.20
C THR A 133 10.10 10.08 -10.17
N THR A 134 11.42 10.16 -10.02
CA THR A 134 12.20 9.31 -9.11
C THR A 134 11.49 9.18 -7.77
N ALA A 135 11.27 7.93 -7.33
CA ALA A 135 10.52 7.64 -6.13
C ALA A 135 11.10 8.38 -4.92
N GLY A 136 10.24 9.07 -4.16
CA GLY A 136 10.67 9.90 -3.05
C GLY A 136 9.55 10.77 -2.48
N GLY A 137 9.92 11.67 -1.57
CA GLY A 137 9.00 12.69 -1.06
C GLY A 137 8.58 13.71 -2.13
N GLY A 138 7.53 14.48 -1.85
CA GLY A 138 6.98 15.50 -2.74
C GLY A 138 6.50 14.89 -4.05
N ALA A 139 6.93 15.48 -5.17
CA ALA A 139 6.54 15.04 -6.52
C ALA A 139 6.90 13.57 -6.83
N GLY A 140 7.93 13.00 -6.18
CA GLY A 140 8.32 11.60 -6.34
C GLY A 140 7.33 10.57 -5.76
N SER A 141 6.17 11.02 -5.29
CA SER A 141 5.14 10.16 -4.71
C SER A 141 3.73 10.48 -5.23
N THR A 142 3.57 11.34 -6.23
CA THR A 142 2.26 11.86 -6.65
C THR A 142 1.61 11.06 -7.80
N CYS A 143 2.31 10.09 -8.39
CA CYS A 143 1.86 9.26 -9.53
C CYS A 143 1.20 10.05 -10.68
N LYS A 144 1.54 11.34 -10.80
CA LYS A 144 0.95 12.26 -11.77
C LYS A 144 1.62 12.09 -13.15
N ASP A 145 2.93 11.97 -13.13
CA ASP A 145 3.78 11.93 -14.31
C ASP A 145 4.21 10.49 -14.65
N GLY A 146 4.88 10.30 -15.77
CA GLY A 146 5.38 9.00 -16.24
C GLY A 146 4.45 8.28 -17.23
N THR A 147 4.96 7.18 -17.79
CA THR A 147 4.20 6.28 -18.66
C THR A 147 3.52 5.21 -17.82
N TRP A 148 2.22 5.03 -18.00
CA TRP A 148 1.39 4.16 -17.18
C TRP A 148 0.90 2.95 -17.96
N TYR A 149 1.09 1.77 -17.37
CA TYR A 149 0.74 0.48 -17.95
C TYR A 149 -0.32 -0.21 -17.10
N ASP A 150 -1.24 -0.93 -17.75
CA ASP A 150 -2.25 -1.78 -17.10
C ASP A 150 -1.70 -3.13 -16.62
N ASP A 151 -0.49 -3.47 -17.09
CA ASP A 151 0.20 -4.72 -16.83
C ASP A 151 1.64 -4.42 -16.39
N PRO A 152 2.05 -4.85 -15.18
CA PRO A 152 3.39 -4.58 -14.68
C PRO A 152 4.49 -5.26 -15.51
N ALA A 153 4.19 -6.32 -16.26
CA ALA A 153 5.14 -6.99 -17.15
C ALA A 153 5.54 -6.11 -18.34
N LYS A 154 4.67 -5.19 -18.76
CA LYS A 154 4.92 -4.26 -19.88
C LYS A 154 5.79 -3.06 -19.51
N VAL A 155 6.03 -2.84 -18.21
CA VAL A 155 6.87 -1.73 -17.74
C VAL A 155 8.33 -1.97 -18.18
N PRO A 156 8.97 -1.01 -18.89
CA PRO A 156 10.37 -1.13 -19.30
C PRO A 156 11.33 -1.31 -18.12
N GLY A 157 12.45 -2.00 -18.34
CA GLY A 157 13.48 -2.22 -17.31
C GLY A 157 13.23 -3.43 -16.39
N ASN A 158 12.17 -4.20 -16.63
CA ASN A 158 12.02 -5.51 -15.98
C ASN A 158 13.11 -6.49 -16.42
N ASP A 159 13.72 -7.17 -15.45
CA ASP A 159 14.54 -8.35 -15.69
C ASP A 159 13.63 -9.49 -16.23
N PRO A 160 13.91 -10.03 -17.44
CA PRO A 160 13.04 -11.02 -18.06
C PRO A 160 12.90 -12.34 -17.27
N GLU A 161 13.90 -12.76 -16.52
CA GLU A 161 13.87 -14.02 -15.77
C GLU A 161 13.14 -13.86 -14.43
N LEU A 162 13.27 -12.70 -13.79
CA LEU A 162 12.50 -12.36 -12.61
C LEU A 162 11.03 -12.08 -12.95
N ALA A 163 10.75 -11.47 -14.10
CA ALA A 163 9.38 -11.23 -14.55
C ALA A 163 8.57 -12.53 -14.73
N LYS A 164 9.21 -13.62 -15.21
CA LYS A 164 8.59 -14.96 -15.28
C LYS A 164 8.18 -15.51 -13.92
N GLN A 165 8.80 -15.03 -12.84
CA GLN A 165 8.49 -15.38 -11.46
C GLN A 165 7.49 -14.41 -10.82
N GLY A 166 6.95 -13.46 -11.59
CA GLY A 166 6.06 -12.40 -11.08
C GLY A 166 6.80 -11.27 -10.36
N ILE A 167 8.14 -11.20 -10.44
CA ILE A 167 8.94 -10.15 -9.81
C ILE A 167 9.28 -9.09 -10.86
N TYR A 168 8.70 -7.90 -10.71
CA TYR A 168 8.85 -6.79 -11.66
C TYR A 168 9.85 -5.77 -11.13
N THR A 169 11.07 -5.77 -11.67
CA THR A 169 12.18 -4.91 -11.25
C THR A 169 12.12 -3.49 -11.81
N GLY A 170 11.43 -3.30 -12.94
CA GLY A 170 11.27 -2.01 -13.59
C GLY A 170 10.22 -1.13 -12.90
N VAL A 171 9.29 -1.72 -12.13
CA VAL A 171 8.22 -0.97 -11.48
C VAL A 171 8.73 -0.30 -10.21
N SER A 172 8.47 0.99 -10.08
CA SER A 172 8.77 1.81 -8.89
C SER A 172 7.55 2.54 -8.35
N HIS A 173 6.46 2.57 -9.12
CA HIS A 173 5.22 3.26 -8.77
C HIS A 173 3.99 2.42 -9.11
N VAL A 174 2.97 2.54 -8.26
CA VAL A 174 1.61 2.06 -8.50
C VAL A 174 0.64 3.19 -8.25
N ARG A 175 -0.35 3.36 -9.13
CA ARG A 175 -1.54 4.15 -8.83
C ARG A 175 -2.81 3.32 -8.89
N ILE A 176 -3.71 3.59 -7.95
CA ILE A 176 -4.98 2.89 -7.78
C ILE A 176 -6.09 3.92 -7.87
N TYR A 177 -6.90 3.87 -8.91
CA TYR A 177 -8.16 4.63 -8.98
C TYR A 177 -9.27 3.76 -8.42
N THR A 178 -9.99 4.24 -7.42
CA THR A 178 -10.99 3.45 -6.69
C THR A 178 -12.18 4.26 -6.20
N SER A 179 -13.33 3.61 -6.11
CA SER A 179 -14.51 4.14 -5.43
C SER A 179 -14.36 4.12 -3.91
N ILE A 180 -14.84 5.19 -3.28
CA ILE A 180 -15.10 5.24 -1.84
C ILE A 180 -16.57 4.86 -1.65
N GLU A 181 -16.80 3.73 -0.98
CA GLU A 181 -18.12 3.13 -0.84
C GLU A 181 -18.89 3.70 0.35
N GLU A 182 -20.22 3.57 0.28
CA GLU A 182 -21.11 3.95 1.38
C GLU A 182 -20.98 2.98 2.56
N PRO A 183 -21.10 3.48 3.80
CA PRO A 183 -21.17 2.62 4.98
C PRO A 183 -22.45 1.76 4.96
N THR A 184 -22.32 0.51 5.39
CA THR A 184 -23.46 -0.35 5.74
C THR A 184 -24.36 0.33 6.77
N ALA A 185 -25.66 0.01 6.78
CA ALA A 185 -26.60 0.54 7.77
C ALA A 185 -26.26 0.19 9.23
N THR A 186 -25.40 -0.81 9.44
CA THR A 186 -24.92 -1.26 10.76
C THR A 186 -23.50 -0.81 11.09
N ALA A 187 -22.89 0.05 10.26
CA ALA A 187 -21.55 0.54 10.49
C ALA A 187 -21.43 1.26 11.85
N GLN A 188 -20.55 0.76 12.69
CA GLN A 188 -20.28 1.34 14.01
C GLN A 188 -19.11 2.33 13.99
N SER A 189 -18.44 2.48 12.85
CA SER A 189 -17.29 3.34 12.63
C SER A 189 -17.22 3.84 11.18
N LEU A 190 -16.10 4.45 10.80
CA LEU A 190 -15.79 4.83 9.43
C LEU A 190 -15.55 3.58 8.57
N VAL A 191 -15.87 3.69 7.28
CA VAL A 191 -15.48 2.69 6.27
C VAL A 191 -13.96 2.68 6.11
N TYR A 192 -13.35 1.50 6.15
CA TYR A 192 -11.94 1.31 5.80
C TYR A 192 -11.83 0.45 4.56
N GLN A 193 -10.96 0.85 3.63
CA GLN A 193 -10.54 0.06 2.48
C GLN A 193 -9.02 -0.08 2.52
N PHE A 194 -8.54 -1.32 2.49
CA PHE A 194 -7.12 -1.65 2.56
C PHE A 194 -6.67 -2.17 1.21
N TYR A 195 -5.77 -1.44 0.56
CA TYR A 195 -5.10 -1.90 -0.66
C TYR A 195 -3.69 -2.33 -0.30
N SER A 196 -3.35 -3.58 -0.60
CA SER A 196 -2.01 -4.12 -0.39
C SER A 196 -1.25 -4.16 -1.71
N ILE A 197 0.00 -3.72 -1.68
CA ILE A 197 0.98 -3.86 -2.77
C ILE A 197 2.07 -4.79 -2.26
N ALA A 198 2.22 -5.96 -2.89
CA ALA A 198 3.25 -6.92 -2.52
C ALA A 198 4.63 -6.47 -3.04
N LEU A 199 5.54 -6.26 -2.11
CA LEU A 199 6.91 -5.82 -2.37
C LEU A 199 7.89 -6.87 -1.85
N ARG A 200 8.70 -7.41 -2.76
CA ARG A 200 9.82 -8.30 -2.45
C ARG A 200 11.04 -7.47 -2.09
N VAL A 201 11.67 -7.78 -0.96
CA VAL A 201 12.96 -7.22 -0.57
C VAL A 201 14.06 -7.77 -1.47
N LYS A 202 14.74 -6.89 -2.19
CA LYS A 202 15.85 -7.27 -3.05
C LYS A 202 17.01 -7.81 -2.19
N PRO A 203 17.54 -9.01 -2.45
CA PRO A 203 18.72 -9.52 -1.75
C PRO A 203 19.97 -8.67 -2.00
N GLY A 204 20.97 -8.81 -1.13
CA GLY A 204 22.30 -8.20 -1.31
C GLY A 204 22.46 -6.81 -0.72
N GLN A 205 21.46 -6.32 0.02
CA GLN A 205 21.57 -5.09 0.83
C GLN A 205 22.43 -5.34 2.08
N GLN A 206 22.93 -4.26 2.70
CA GLN A 206 23.62 -4.30 3.98
C GLN A 206 22.62 -4.29 5.14
N SER A 207 22.98 -4.96 6.24
CA SER A 207 22.17 -4.94 7.46
C SER A 207 21.98 -3.50 7.94
N GLY A 208 20.73 -3.11 8.18
CA GLY A 208 20.35 -1.75 8.56
C GLY A 208 20.00 -0.84 7.37
N ASP A 209 20.18 -1.29 6.13
CA ASP A 209 19.76 -0.50 4.97
C ASP A 209 18.27 -0.18 5.04
N ILE A 210 17.95 1.10 4.84
CA ILE A 210 16.57 1.57 4.83
C ILE A 210 15.87 1.06 3.58
N LEU A 211 14.68 0.48 3.76
CA LEU A 211 13.74 0.07 2.71
C LEU A 211 12.59 1.10 2.66
N PRO A 212 12.74 2.19 1.89
CA PRO A 212 11.84 3.33 1.97
C PRO A 212 10.62 3.14 1.06
N ASN A 213 9.49 3.72 1.47
CA ASN A 213 8.30 3.75 0.63
C ASN A 213 7.42 4.95 1.01
N TRP A 214 6.94 5.62 -0.03
CA TRP A 214 6.17 6.85 0.04
C TRP A 214 4.82 6.63 -0.60
N ALA A 215 3.82 7.36 -0.14
CA ALA A 215 2.50 7.32 -0.71
C ALA A 215 1.89 8.71 -0.78
N SER A 216 0.87 8.85 -1.61
CA SER A 216 0.00 10.01 -1.59
C SER A 216 -1.41 9.61 -2.02
N ALA A 217 -2.36 10.48 -1.77
CA ALA A 217 -3.72 10.27 -2.24
C ALA A 217 -4.39 11.60 -2.55
N VAL A 218 -5.25 11.58 -3.56
CA VAL A 218 -6.24 12.62 -3.80
C VAL A 218 -7.62 11.97 -3.82
N TYR A 219 -8.58 12.58 -3.15
CA TYR A 219 -9.94 12.06 -3.08
C TYR A 219 -10.97 13.18 -3.09
N ARG A 220 -12.17 12.84 -3.54
CA ARG A 220 -13.35 13.70 -3.51
C ARG A 220 -14.54 12.90 -2.99
N TYR A 221 -15.07 13.34 -1.85
CA TYR A 221 -16.33 12.87 -1.28
C TYR A 221 -17.51 13.61 -1.93
N ASN A 222 -18.68 12.99 -1.97
CA ASN A 222 -19.90 13.51 -2.60
C ASN A 222 -19.76 13.85 -4.09
N ALA A 223 -18.76 13.27 -4.76
CA ALA A 223 -18.52 13.45 -6.17
C ALA A 223 -17.93 12.17 -6.75
N LYS A 224 -18.16 11.94 -8.04
CA LYS A 224 -17.59 10.79 -8.76
C LYS A 224 -16.67 11.26 -9.89
N PRO A 225 -15.59 11.99 -9.58
CA PRO A 225 -14.66 12.43 -10.61
C PRO A 225 -14.02 11.23 -11.29
N THR A 226 -13.76 11.39 -12.57
CA THR A 226 -12.92 10.51 -13.37
C THR A 226 -11.48 10.50 -12.83
N LYS A 227 -10.69 9.51 -13.26
CA LYS A 227 -9.26 9.43 -12.96
C LYS A 227 -8.51 10.70 -13.38
N ASP A 228 -8.80 11.21 -14.58
CA ASP A 228 -8.11 12.39 -15.14
C ASP A 228 -8.44 13.67 -14.38
N GLU A 229 -9.69 13.82 -13.93
CA GLU A 229 -10.09 14.93 -13.05
C GLU A 229 -9.36 14.87 -11.70
N LEU A 230 -9.13 13.69 -11.13
CA LEU A 230 -8.34 13.52 -9.91
C LEU A 230 -6.85 13.80 -10.15
N LEU A 231 -6.28 13.37 -11.27
CA LEU A 231 -4.89 13.65 -11.66
C LEU A 231 -4.62 15.14 -11.87
N ALA A 232 -5.64 15.91 -12.26
CA ALA A 232 -5.56 17.36 -12.42
C ALA A 232 -5.56 18.11 -11.07
N LEU A 233 -5.95 17.47 -9.96
CA LEU A 233 -5.97 18.09 -8.64
C LEU A 233 -4.55 18.31 -8.11
N ASN A 234 -4.41 19.31 -7.23
CA ASN A 234 -3.18 19.48 -6.48
C ASN A 234 -2.97 18.28 -5.55
N ASN A 235 -1.82 17.62 -5.70
CA ASN A 235 -1.34 16.56 -4.83
C ASN A 235 0.04 16.99 -4.30
N PRO A 236 0.16 17.39 -3.03
CA PRO A 236 1.46 17.82 -2.47
C PRO A 236 2.46 16.67 -2.33
N GLY A 237 2.00 15.42 -2.46
CA GLY A 237 2.81 14.23 -2.26
C GLY A 237 3.07 13.91 -0.79
N SER A 238 4.01 13.00 -0.58
CA SER A 238 4.51 12.56 0.72
C SER A 238 5.50 13.58 1.28
N HIS A 239 5.39 13.90 2.57
CA HIS A 239 6.43 14.66 3.27
C HIS A 239 7.34 13.73 4.09
N TYR A 240 7.29 12.43 3.82
CA TYR A 240 8.02 11.44 4.60
C TYR A 240 9.52 11.46 4.28
N ASN A 241 10.32 11.58 5.34
CA ASN A 241 11.76 11.39 5.28
C ASN A 241 12.11 10.02 5.90
N PRO A 242 12.62 9.07 5.09
CA PRO A 242 12.94 7.75 5.58
C PRO A 242 14.23 7.71 6.41
N GLU A 243 15.11 8.71 6.38
CA GLU A 243 16.38 8.69 7.14
C GLU A 243 16.17 8.86 8.64
N ASN A 244 15.22 9.71 9.02
CA ASN A 244 14.87 9.97 10.43
C ASN A 244 13.46 9.48 10.80
N HIS A 245 12.78 8.78 9.89
CA HIS A 245 11.40 8.29 10.05
C HIS A 245 10.45 9.38 10.55
N SER A 246 10.40 10.50 9.83
CA SER A 246 9.55 11.65 10.16
C SER A 246 8.67 12.06 8.98
N GLY A 247 7.63 12.86 9.25
CA GLY A 247 6.68 13.30 8.24
C GLY A 247 5.47 12.37 8.09
N SER A 248 4.78 12.48 6.96
CA SER A 248 3.50 11.81 6.71
C SER A 248 3.48 11.10 5.36
N ASN A 249 2.54 10.14 5.23
CA ASN A 249 2.31 9.36 4.01
C ASN A 249 3.57 8.64 3.52
N GLY A 250 4.27 7.98 4.43
CA GLY A 250 5.42 7.15 4.14
C GLY A 250 5.70 6.21 5.31
N ASP A 251 6.53 5.21 5.07
CA ASP A 251 7.03 4.28 6.08
C ASP A 251 8.37 3.71 5.63
N ARG A 252 9.13 3.14 6.57
CA ARG A 252 10.37 2.44 6.28
C ARG A 252 10.43 1.12 7.04
N MET A 253 11.18 0.19 6.48
CA MET A 253 11.73 -0.94 7.23
C MET A 253 13.26 -0.88 7.17
N LEU A 254 13.90 -1.70 7.98
CA LEU A 254 15.33 -1.94 7.94
C LEU A 254 15.60 -3.32 7.35
N TYR A 255 16.56 -3.41 6.43
CA TYR A 255 17.01 -4.70 5.93
C TYR A 255 17.72 -5.47 7.04
N SER A 256 17.35 -6.73 7.23
CA SER A 256 18.01 -7.63 8.20
C SER A 256 18.26 -9.01 7.59
N PRO A 257 19.52 -9.44 7.41
CA PRO A 257 19.84 -10.75 6.89
C PRO A 257 19.48 -11.90 7.86
N ALA A 258 19.27 -11.58 9.14
CA ALA A 258 19.16 -12.57 10.23
C ALA A 258 17.77 -13.21 10.39
N LEU A 259 16.76 -12.79 9.62
CA LEU A 259 15.41 -13.37 9.71
C LEU A 259 15.29 -14.77 9.08
N TYR A 260 16.36 -15.28 8.45
CA TYR A 260 16.41 -16.58 7.76
C TYR A 260 17.68 -17.39 8.05
N ALA A 261 18.34 -17.17 9.20
CA ALA A 261 19.47 -17.97 9.66
C ALA A 261 19.02 -19.16 10.53
#